data_AF-B2T7G3-F1
#
_entry.id   AF-B2T7G3-F1
#
_cell.length_a   1.000
_cell.length_b   1.000
_cell.length_c   1.000
_cell.angle_alpha   90.00
_cell.angle_beta   90.00
_cell.angle_gamma   90.00
#
_symmetry.space_group_name_H-M   'P 1'
#
loop_
_entity.id
_entity.type
_entity.pdbx_description
1 polymer ?
#
loop_
_entity_poly.entity_id
_entity_poly.type
_entity_poly.pdbx_seq_one_letter_code
_entity_poly.pdbx_strand_id
1 'polypeptide(L)'
;MAKFERPTQTPVAPLRRKSTGAYTPEDLWRLNAEKSLAPLCRKRFGSLAAKVHNGPFPYAEERSDHEEIAAYYRLNRIRWLADHGVAFRFDTAAVVVSLRAIATGWTEEALDFVGHPSVGEATSVVVDNDSVALDSLPIDQVLAAAVTKRQFRIRSTVMYRPFRGLSAKRPARALSVLTHESRHEQFVAWAWVEFLDGSSSVNVSSRFLMVVAGRIARLSPQELAEIQHSVSEWLSTHSERLWAHCPQAFELVWAAMLRSLTATASENTTYAEDHDWVGKALNSVAGKLVQTWFGHPDYKDPASLLGIQDIWLDKVSDLLELPTEHQIHVIVLVAARLNWLFHVGPVWTKDRLLPYREGDSAEHRAFWAGYLWTSKIPQLELYPLLKPHFLRLAARQDSRRGEATALAAMVLAGWGRNRRNSELQEVTDNELREVLIHAHDELRTMVLIHLKHWAQDQTSPFADLVLHFLDSVWPRQKSVRTEQMSERLVELCLALPKRLAELAPLVIPRVVRLRTQSMALYHNAEVDEAIFTHPKELCDILSAVLSKNANNWPYGTRDVLTKLSEQPRMSGDMDLSMLIELSNRFQMQ
;
A
#
# COMPACT_ATOMS: atom_id res chain seq x y z
N MET A 1 15.52 -17.00 19.92
CA MET A 1 14.06 -16.92 20.18
C MET A 1 13.38 -16.53 18.88
N ALA A 2 12.59 -17.46 18.33
CA ALA A 2 12.06 -17.40 16.96
C ALA A 2 11.06 -16.24 16.78
N LYS A 3 11.36 -15.37 15.80
CA LYS A 3 10.45 -14.33 15.29
C LYS A 3 9.37 -15.01 14.44
N PHE A 4 8.11 -14.87 14.82
CA PHE A 4 6.97 -15.20 13.96
C PHE A 4 6.65 -13.98 13.09
N GLU A 5 7.05 -14.01 11.83
CA GLU A 5 6.61 -13.06 10.80
C GLU A 5 5.19 -13.41 10.35
N ARG A 6 4.32 -12.39 10.30
CA ARG A 6 2.96 -12.52 9.74
C ARG A 6 3.03 -12.25 8.23
N PRO A 7 2.42 -13.08 7.37
CA PRO A 7 2.20 -12.71 5.98
C PRO A 7 1.02 -11.73 5.87
N THR A 8 1.26 -10.60 5.21
CA THR A 8 0.25 -9.61 4.79
C THR A 8 -0.67 -10.21 3.71
N GLN A 9 -1.97 -10.26 3.95
CA GLN A 9 -2.98 -10.54 2.93
C GLN A 9 -3.98 -9.38 2.80
N THR A 10 -4.15 -8.94 1.54
CA THR A 10 -5.07 -7.94 1.02
C THR A 10 -6.54 -8.35 1.26
N PRO A 11 -7.47 -7.43 1.58
CA PRO A 11 -8.85 -7.80 1.91
C PRO A 11 -9.64 -8.21 0.65
N VAL A 12 -10.15 -9.44 0.63
CA VAL A 12 -11.18 -9.89 -0.31
C VAL A 12 -12.56 -9.56 0.27
N ALA A 13 -13.44 -8.97 -0.53
CA ALA A 13 -14.79 -8.55 -0.14
C ALA A 13 -15.66 -9.73 0.37
N PRO A 14 -16.55 -9.51 1.35
CA PRO A 14 -17.37 -10.57 1.92
C PRO A 14 -18.51 -10.96 0.97
N LEU A 15 -18.53 -12.22 0.53
CA LEU A 15 -19.69 -12.82 -0.11
C LEU A 15 -20.83 -12.97 0.92
N ARG A 16 -21.97 -12.33 0.62
CA ARG A 16 -23.22 -12.43 1.39
C ARG A 16 -23.70 -13.88 1.49
N ARG A 17 -24.04 -14.29 2.72
CA ARG A 17 -24.75 -15.54 3.07
C ARG A 17 -26.05 -15.72 2.28
N LYS A 18 -26.27 -16.93 1.75
CA LYS A 18 -27.58 -17.57 1.65
C LYS A 18 -27.47 -19.09 1.90
N SER A 19 -28.51 -19.60 2.56
CA SER A 19 -28.91 -20.99 2.83
C SER A 19 -28.06 -21.86 3.78
N THR A 20 -28.68 -22.12 4.92
CA THR A 20 -28.50 -23.21 5.88
C THR A 20 -28.59 -24.58 5.21
N GLY A 21 -27.46 -25.28 5.09
CA GLY A 21 -27.38 -26.71 4.83
C GLY A 21 -26.12 -27.22 5.53
N ALA A 22 -26.27 -28.16 6.47
CA ALA A 22 -25.13 -28.75 7.15
C ALA A 22 -24.32 -29.59 6.14
N TYR A 23 -23.03 -29.29 5.99
CA TYR A 23 -22.13 -30.11 5.19
C TYR A 23 -21.93 -31.47 5.85
N THR A 24 -21.95 -32.55 5.07
CA THR A 24 -21.53 -33.85 5.57
C THR A 24 -19.99 -33.91 5.69
N PRO A 25 -19.42 -34.81 6.51
CA PRO A 25 -17.97 -35.01 6.58
C PRO A 25 -17.33 -35.32 5.21
N GLU A 26 -18.10 -35.93 4.29
CA GLU A 26 -17.66 -36.21 2.91
C GLU A 26 -17.63 -34.94 2.03
N ASP A 27 -18.53 -33.98 2.28
CA ASP A 27 -18.56 -32.69 1.58
C ASP A 27 -17.41 -31.78 2.05
N LEU A 28 -17.12 -31.78 3.35
CA LEU A 28 -15.98 -31.04 3.93
C LEU A 28 -14.63 -31.55 3.40
N TRP A 29 -14.53 -32.86 3.12
CA TRP A 29 -13.33 -33.46 2.55
C TRP A 29 -13.10 -33.09 1.07
N ARG A 30 -14.17 -32.97 0.28
CA ARG A 30 -14.09 -32.51 -1.12
C ARG A 30 -13.64 -31.05 -1.24
N LEU A 31 -14.02 -30.21 -0.27
CA LEU A 31 -13.63 -28.80 -0.19
C LEU A 31 -12.16 -28.59 0.24
N ASN A 32 -11.56 -29.55 0.96
CA ASN A 32 -10.23 -29.45 1.56
C ASN A 32 -9.10 -30.18 0.78
N ALA A 33 -9.35 -30.70 -0.42
CA ALA A 33 -8.31 -31.39 -1.17
C ALA A 33 -7.34 -30.39 -1.83
N GLU A 34 -6.12 -30.28 -1.29
CA GLU A 34 -4.91 -30.08 -2.09
C GLU A 34 -5.03 -30.90 -3.37
N LYS A 35 -4.66 -30.32 -4.52
CA LYS A 35 -4.89 -30.79 -5.90
C LYS A 35 -4.47 -32.24 -6.25
N SER A 36 -4.03 -33.07 -5.31
CA SER A 36 -3.40 -34.36 -5.55
C SER A 36 -4.25 -35.60 -5.23
N LEU A 37 -5.48 -35.51 -4.70
CA LEU A 37 -6.22 -36.73 -4.27
C LEU A 37 -7.71 -36.81 -4.65
N ALA A 38 -8.20 -35.95 -5.55
CA ALA A 38 -9.62 -35.86 -5.89
C ALA A 38 -10.30 -37.07 -6.61
N PRO A 39 -9.62 -38.05 -7.24
CA PRO A 39 -10.33 -39.15 -7.89
C PRO A 39 -10.09 -40.52 -7.22
N LEU A 40 -10.65 -40.79 -6.03
CA LEU A 40 -10.69 -42.16 -5.49
C LEU A 40 -11.98 -42.46 -4.70
N CYS A 41 -13.06 -42.73 -5.44
CA CYS A 41 -14.27 -43.35 -4.92
C CYS A 41 -14.03 -44.80 -4.44
N ARG A 42 -14.51 -45.10 -3.23
CA ARG A 42 -14.95 -46.39 -2.63
C ARG A 42 -14.07 -47.65 -2.67
N LYS A 43 -13.00 -47.78 -3.48
CA LYS A 43 -12.29 -49.07 -3.67
C LYS A 43 -10.83 -49.15 -3.19
N ARG A 44 -10.28 -48.16 -2.47
CA ARG A 44 -8.83 -48.13 -2.14
C ARG A 44 -8.44 -47.67 -0.72
N PHE A 45 -9.24 -47.96 0.31
CA PHE A 45 -8.93 -47.61 1.71
C PHE A 45 -7.57 -48.13 2.22
N GLY A 46 -7.10 -49.30 1.76
CA GLY A 46 -5.79 -49.84 2.16
C GLY A 46 -4.59 -48.98 1.75
N SER A 47 -4.67 -48.28 0.61
CA SER A 47 -3.58 -47.40 0.12
C SER A 47 -3.57 -46.03 0.81
N LEU A 48 -4.71 -45.60 1.35
CA LEU A 48 -4.86 -44.33 2.06
C LEU A 48 -4.29 -44.43 3.49
N ALA A 49 -4.52 -45.55 4.18
CA ALA A 49 -3.95 -45.80 5.52
C ALA A 49 -2.41 -45.78 5.51
N ALA A 50 -1.78 -46.37 4.50
CA ALA A 50 -0.32 -46.34 4.33
C ALA A 50 0.22 -44.94 4.01
N LYS A 51 -0.51 -44.12 3.23
CA LYS A 51 -0.14 -42.72 2.96
C LYS A 51 -0.35 -41.79 4.16
N VAL A 52 -1.36 -42.04 4.99
CA VAL A 52 -1.56 -41.30 6.25
C VAL A 52 -0.49 -41.66 7.27
N HIS A 53 -0.04 -42.92 7.29
CA HIS A 53 1.01 -43.39 8.20
C HIS A 53 2.43 -43.01 7.75
N ASN A 54 2.74 -43.02 6.43
CA ASN A 54 4.10 -42.87 5.90
C ASN A 54 4.27 -41.79 4.81
N GLY A 55 3.24 -41.01 4.50
CA GLY A 55 3.30 -40.03 3.41
C GLY A 55 4.19 -38.81 3.73
N PRO A 56 4.82 -38.21 2.70
CA PRO A 56 5.60 -36.97 2.85
C PRO A 56 4.69 -35.77 3.17
N PHE A 57 5.17 -34.86 4.02
CA PHE A 57 4.53 -33.57 4.29
C PHE A 57 5.07 -32.50 3.33
N PRO A 58 4.21 -31.60 2.79
CA PRO A 58 4.63 -30.61 1.80
C PRO A 58 5.21 -29.37 2.50
N TYR A 59 6.44 -29.47 3.01
CA TYR A 59 7.25 -28.30 3.33
C TYR A 59 8.51 -28.35 2.47
N ALA A 60 8.79 -27.24 1.78
CA ALA A 60 9.91 -27.12 0.85
C ALA A 60 11.20 -26.58 1.51
N GLU A 61 11.16 -26.25 2.80
CA GLU A 61 12.27 -25.61 3.53
C GLU A 61 12.80 -26.52 4.65
N GLU A 62 14.13 -26.59 4.77
CA GLU A 62 14.81 -27.32 5.86
C GLU A 62 14.59 -26.58 7.18
N ARG A 63 13.93 -27.27 8.13
CA ARG A 63 13.73 -26.77 9.50
C ARG A 63 14.20 -27.79 10.53
N SER A 64 14.79 -27.32 11.62
CA SER A 64 15.26 -28.18 12.71
C SER A 64 14.14 -28.88 13.48
N ASP A 65 12.91 -28.37 13.42
CA ASP A 65 11.70 -28.89 14.10
C ASP A 65 10.82 -29.78 13.19
N HIS A 66 11.33 -30.17 12.02
CA HIS A 66 10.54 -30.89 11.00
C HIS A 66 9.94 -32.21 11.50
N GLU A 67 10.69 -33.00 12.27
CA GLU A 67 10.21 -34.30 12.79
C GLU A 67 9.08 -34.14 13.82
N GLU A 68 9.19 -33.13 14.70
CA GLU A 68 8.17 -32.82 15.70
C GLU A 68 6.88 -32.34 15.04
N ILE A 69 6.98 -31.45 14.07
CA ILE A 69 5.84 -30.94 13.30
C ILE A 69 5.17 -32.08 12.51
N ALA A 70 5.95 -32.90 11.81
CA ALA A 70 5.43 -34.03 11.05
C ALA A 70 4.71 -35.03 11.96
N ALA A 71 5.26 -35.32 13.14
CA ALA A 71 4.62 -36.16 14.13
C ALA A 71 3.31 -35.55 14.65
N TYR A 72 3.29 -34.24 14.93
CA TYR A 72 2.12 -33.51 15.40
C TYR A 72 0.94 -33.59 14.40
N TYR A 73 1.19 -33.29 13.12
CA TYR A 73 0.15 -33.36 12.10
C TYR A 73 -0.31 -34.79 11.81
N ARG A 74 0.61 -35.76 11.83
CA ARG A 74 0.27 -37.18 11.64
C ARG A 74 -0.59 -37.71 12.78
N LEU A 75 -0.26 -37.33 14.01
CA LEU A 75 -1.02 -37.64 15.21
C LEU A 75 -2.46 -37.09 15.14
N ASN A 76 -2.59 -35.80 14.78
CA ASN A 76 -3.87 -35.15 14.53
C ASN A 76 -4.75 -35.92 13.53
N ARG A 77 -4.17 -36.29 12.39
CA ARG A 77 -4.91 -36.95 11.30
C ARG A 77 -5.35 -38.37 11.68
N ILE A 78 -4.47 -39.16 12.28
CA ILE A 78 -4.77 -40.53 12.69
C ILE A 78 -5.86 -40.54 13.75
N ARG A 79 -5.74 -39.68 14.77
CA ARG A 79 -6.66 -39.63 15.89
C ARG A 79 -8.04 -39.12 15.48
N TRP A 80 -8.11 -38.01 14.73
CA TRP A 80 -9.37 -37.50 14.21
C TRP A 80 -10.10 -38.52 13.33
N LEU A 81 -9.40 -39.23 12.43
CA LEU A 81 -10.01 -40.26 11.60
C LEU A 81 -10.50 -41.46 12.43
N ALA A 82 -9.74 -41.88 13.44
CA ALA A 82 -10.15 -42.94 14.34
C ALA A 82 -11.42 -42.56 15.12
N ASP A 83 -11.48 -41.32 15.63
CA ASP A 83 -12.63 -40.80 16.38
C ASP A 83 -13.88 -40.67 15.49
N HIS A 84 -13.71 -40.54 14.17
CA HIS A 84 -14.79 -40.52 13.17
C HIS A 84 -15.06 -41.90 12.53
N GLY A 85 -14.63 -42.99 13.18
CA GLY A 85 -15.02 -44.35 12.81
C GLY A 85 -14.21 -44.98 11.68
N VAL A 86 -13.06 -44.41 11.30
CA VAL A 86 -12.18 -45.00 10.29
C VAL A 86 -11.37 -46.14 10.90
N ALA A 87 -11.58 -47.36 10.42
CA ALA A 87 -10.80 -48.52 10.82
C ALA A 87 -9.44 -48.56 10.10
N PHE A 88 -8.36 -48.50 10.88
CA PHE A 88 -6.99 -48.66 10.37
C PHE A 88 -6.55 -50.12 10.41
N ARG A 89 -5.63 -50.49 9.52
CA ARG A 89 -5.02 -51.83 9.46
C ARG A 89 -3.78 -51.98 10.35
N PHE A 90 -3.44 -50.94 11.10
CA PHE A 90 -2.34 -50.89 12.05
C PHE A 90 -2.88 -50.59 13.45
N ASP A 91 -2.09 -50.87 14.48
CA ASP A 91 -2.44 -50.55 15.86
C ASP A 91 -2.40 -49.03 16.10
N THR A 92 -3.57 -48.39 16.02
CA THR A 92 -3.74 -46.96 16.23
C THR A 92 -3.24 -46.51 17.60
N ALA A 93 -3.43 -47.31 18.66
CA ALA A 93 -3.04 -46.95 20.02
C ALA A 93 -1.52 -46.91 20.15
N ALA A 94 -0.82 -47.93 19.63
CA ALA A 94 0.64 -47.95 19.62
C ALA A 94 1.25 -46.80 18.80
N VAL A 95 0.67 -46.50 17.63
CA VAL A 95 1.15 -45.40 16.77
C VAL A 95 0.93 -44.04 17.44
N VAL A 96 -0.22 -43.80 18.07
CA VAL A 96 -0.51 -42.57 18.82
C VAL A 96 0.51 -42.36 19.95
N VAL A 97 0.84 -43.41 20.71
CA VAL A 97 1.85 -43.33 21.77
C VAL A 97 3.22 -42.95 21.20
N SER A 98 3.65 -43.58 20.10
CA SER A 98 4.93 -43.28 19.47
C SER A 98 5.04 -41.84 18.95
N LEU A 99 3.96 -41.31 18.37
CA LEU A 99 3.94 -39.95 17.82
C LEU A 99 3.85 -38.90 18.93
N ARG A 100 3.18 -39.18 20.06
CA ARG A 100 3.16 -38.28 21.23
C ARG A 100 4.53 -38.11 21.87
N ALA A 101 5.37 -39.15 21.85
CA ALA A 101 6.73 -39.05 22.35
C ALA A 101 7.60 -38.07 21.55
N ILE A 102 7.26 -37.84 20.29
CA ILE A 102 7.96 -36.92 19.37
C ILE A 102 7.29 -35.53 19.37
N ALA A 103 5.95 -35.48 19.38
CA ALA A 103 5.15 -34.26 19.41
C ALA A 103 4.90 -33.78 20.85
N THR A 104 5.94 -33.30 21.52
CA THR A 104 5.93 -33.04 22.97
C THR A 104 4.94 -31.96 23.40
N GLY A 105 4.63 -30.99 22.52
CA GLY A 105 3.64 -29.93 22.74
C GLY A 105 2.20 -30.29 22.36
N TRP A 106 1.90 -31.55 22.02
CA TRP A 106 0.56 -31.95 21.58
C TRP A 106 -0.39 -32.19 22.75
N THR A 107 -1.62 -31.67 22.65
CA THR A 107 -2.72 -31.87 23.61
C THR A 107 -3.98 -32.36 22.88
N GLU A 108 -4.92 -32.99 23.59
CA GLU A 108 -6.20 -33.45 23.00
C GLU A 108 -6.99 -32.28 22.38
N GLU A 109 -6.82 -31.05 22.88
CA GLU A 109 -7.41 -29.82 22.32
C GLU A 109 -7.00 -29.59 20.85
N ALA A 110 -5.88 -30.15 20.39
CA ALA A 110 -5.47 -30.05 18.99
C ALA A 110 -6.47 -30.72 18.02
N LEU A 111 -7.25 -31.71 18.51
CA LEU A 111 -8.22 -32.47 17.71
C LEU A 111 -9.47 -31.68 17.37
N ASP A 112 -9.85 -30.73 18.21
CA ASP A 112 -11.01 -29.84 18.00
C ASP A 112 -10.89 -29.04 16.70
N PHE A 113 -9.69 -28.98 16.14
CA PHE A 113 -9.35 -28.16 14.98
C PHE A 113 -9.00 -28.98 13.73
N VAL A 114 -8.90 -30.30 13.85
CA VAL A 114 -8.64 -31.19 12.70
C VAL A 114 -9.93 -31.30 11.89
N GLY A 115 -9.85 -31.07 10.57
CA GLY A 115 -11.01 -31.11 9.67
C GLY A 115 -11.80 -29.80 9.55
N HIS A 116 -11.40 -28.73 10.25
CA HIS A 116 -11.94 -27.39 9.97
C HIS A 116 -11.59 -26.93 8.54
N PRO A 117 -12.44 -26.11 7.88
CA PRO A 117 -12.16 -25.60 6.55
C PRO A 117 -10.87 -24.79 6.52
N SER A 118 -10.07 -24.94 5.45
CA SER A 118 -8.89 -24.11 5.18
C SER A 118 -9.26 -22.71 4.68
N VAL A 119 -10.33 -22.13 5.24
CA VAL A 119 -10.81 -20.79 4.91
C VAL A 119 -10.32 -19.89 6.03
N GLY A 120 -9.59 -18.84 5.70
CA GLY A 120 -9.12 -17.88 6.70
C GLY A 120 -10.31 -17.27 7.44
N GLU A 121 -10.55 -17.70 8.68
CA GLU A 121 -11.50 -17.04 9.57
C GLU A 121 -10.79 -15.84 10.21
N ALA A 122 -11.11 -14.64 9.71
CA ALA A 122 -10.73 -13.41 10.38
C ALA A 122 -11.54 -13.29 11.68
N THR A 123 -10.93 -13.61 12.82
CA THR A 123 -11.51 -13.38 14.15
C THR A 123 -10.97 -12.08 14.71
N SER A 124 -11.87 -11.22 15.21
CA SER A 124 -11.46 -10.03 15.97
C SER A 124 -11.01 -10.48 17.36
N VAL A 125 -9.83 -10.03 17.78
CA VAL A 125 -9.34 -10.25 19.16
C VAL A 125 -9.84 -9.10 20.02
N VAL A 126 -10.76 -9.40 20.93
CA VAL A 126 -11.22 -8.52 22.00
C VAL A 126 -10.09 -8.37 23.02
N VAL A 127 -9.68 -7.14 23.32
CA VAL A 127 -8.69 -6.88 24.38
C VAL A 127 -9.41 -6.62 25.68
N ASP A 128 -9.25 -7.52 26.66
CA ASP A 128 -9.77 -7.33 28.01
C ASP A 128 -8.73 -6.56 28.84
N ASN A 129 -9.11 -5.38 29.33
CA ASN A 129 -8.25 -4.50 30.14
C ASN A 129 -8.69 -4.47 31.61
N ASP A 130 -9.40 -5.48 32.12
CA ASP A 130 -9.78 -5.52 33.54
C ASP A 130 -8.54 -5.53 34.45
N SER A 131 -8.43 -4.48 35.27
CA SER A 131 -7.31 -4.24 36.19
C SER A 131 -7.71 -4.35 37.66
N VAL A 132 -8.95 -4.73 37.98
CA VAL A 132 -9.46 -4.77 39.36
C VAL A 132 -8.57 -5.62 40.27
N ALA A 133 -8.08 -6.75 39.78
CA ALA A 133 -7.19 -7.63 40.53
C ALA A 133 -5.80 -7.03 40.81
N LEU A 134 -5.40 -5.95 40.11
CA LEU A 134 -4.12 -5.27 40.31
C LEU A 134 -4.24 -4.03 41.21
N ASP A 135 -5.46 -3.54 41.45
CA ASP A 135 -5.70 -2.23 42.06
C ASP A 135 -5.20 -2.12 43.51
N SER A 136 -5.23 -3.24 44.26
CA SER A 136 -4.89 -3.30 45.68
C SER A 136 -3.55 -3.98 45.98
N LEU A 137 -2.89 -4.57 44.98
CA LEU A 137 -1.64 -5.31 45.19
C LEU A 137 -0.46 -4.38 45.52
N PRO A 138 0.46 -4.77 46.41
CA PRO A 138 1.73 -4.07 46.61
C PRO A 138 2.48 -3.84 45.28
N ILE A 139 3.20 -2.71 45.16
CA ILE A 139 3.83 -2.26 43.90
C ILE A 139 4.73 -3.33 43.28
N ASP A 140 5.51 -4.02 44.12
CA ASP A 140 6.43 -5.11 43.80
C ASP A 140 5.73 -6.39 43.29
N GLN A 141 4.43 -6.55 43.56
CA GLN A 141 3.66 -7.74 43.17
C GLN A 141 2.81 -7.53 41.90
N VAL A 142 2.67 -6.28 41.44
CA VAL A 142 1.74 -5.92 40.34
C VAL A 142 2.13 -6.61 39.04
N LEU A 143 3.40 -6.57 38.62
CA LEU A 143 3.81 -7.14 37.33
C LEU A 143 3.73 -8.67 37.33
N ALA A 144 4.15 -9.32 38.43
CA ALA A 144 4.03 -10.77 38.57
C ALA A 144 2.57 -11.23 38.39
N ALA A 145 1.63 -10.57 39.08
CA ALA A 145 0.20 -10.87 38.95
C ALA A 145 -0.35 -10.57 37.55
N ALA A 146 0.12 -9.50 36.89
CA ALA A 146 -0.28 -9.16 35.53
C ALA A 146 0.18 -10.22 34.51
N VAL A 147 1.42 -10.74 34.65
CA VAL A 147 1.95 -11.81 33.77
C VAL A 147 1.13 -13.08 33.89
N THR A 148 0.77 -13.51 35.11
CA THR A 148 -0.06 -14.70 35.31
C THR A 148 -1.40 -14.60 34.59
N LYS A 149 -2.00 -13.41 34.55
CA LYS A 149 -3.28 -13.16 33.89
C LYS A 149 -3.17 -12.94 32.37
N ARG A 150 -1.98 -12.60 31.85
CA ARG A 150 -1.74 -12.32 30.43
C ARG A 150 -1.78 -13.57 29.53
N GLN A 151 -1.86 -14.78 30.10
CA GLN A 151 -1.75 -16.04 29.37
C GLN A 151 -2.69 -16.11 28.16
N PHE A 152 -2.09 -16.14 26.97
CA PHE A 152 -2.78 -16.33 25.71
C PHE A 152 -3.16 -17.81 25.55
N ARG A 153 -4.46 -18.10 25.43
CA ARG A 153 -4.94 -19.43 25.06
C ARG A 153 -5.04 -19.53 23.54
N ILE A 154 -4.64 -20.67 22.97
CA ILE A 154 -4.70 -20.90 21.52
C ILE A 154 -6.15 -20.68 21.03
N ARG A 155 -6.33 -19.90 19.96
CA ARG A 155 -7.63 -19.44 19.41
C ARG A 155 -8.55 -18.65 20.36
N SER A 156 -8.05 -18.18 21.51
CA SER A 156 -8.78 -17.20 22.31
C SER A 156 -9.02 -15.94 21.50
N THR A 157 -10.29 -15.55 21.35
CA THR A 157 -10.67 -14.24 20.83
C THR A 157 -10.50 -13.15 21.89
N VAL A 158 -9.99 -13.47 23.08
CA VAL A 158 -9.74 -12.51 24.16
C VAL A 158 -8.25 -12.46 24.50
N MET A 159 -7.68 -11.26 24.47
CA MET A 159 -6.33 -10.96 24.94
C MET A 159 -6.40 -10.15 26.22
N TYR A 160 -5.96 -10.73 27.34
CA TYR A 160 -5.94 -10.07 28.63
C TYR A 160 -4.72 -9.15 28.77
N ARG A 161 -4.95 -7.85 29.00
CA ARG A 161 -3.95 -6.80 29.25
C ARG A 161 -4.31 -6.00 30.51
N PRO A 162 -4.27 -6.63 31.69
CA PRO A 162 -4.70 -6.00 32.94
C PRO A 162 -3.79 -4.82 33.34
N PHE A 163 -2.49 -4.86 33.00
CA PHE A 163 -1.58 -3.75 33.31
C PHE A 163 -1.81 -2.53 32.42
N ARG A 164 -2.16 -2.73 31.14
CA ARG A 164 -2.69 -1.65 30.27
C ARG A 164 -3.93 -1.00 30.88
N GLY A 165 -4.86 -1.80 31.40
CA GLY A 165 -6.03 -1.32 32.14
C GLY A 165 -5.68 -0.48 33.37
N LEU A 166 -4.72 -0.95 34.17
CA LEU A 166 -4.22 -0.21 35.33
C LEU A 166 -3.58 1.12 34.91
N SER A 167 -2.86 1.11 33.79
CA SER A 167 -2.19 2.29 33.24
C SER A 167 -3.18 3.34 32.76
N ALA A 168 -4.31 2.93 32.19
CA ALA A 168 -5.40 3.83 31.84
C ALA A 168 -6.15 4.37 33.07
N LYS A 169 -6.43 3.50 34.07
CA LYS A 169 -7.21 3.88 35.26
C LYS A 169 -6.40 4.69 36.27
N ARG A 170 -5.13 4.34 36.49
CA ARG A 170 -4.23 4.85 37.53
C ARG A 170 -2.80 5.01 37.00
N PRO A 171 -2.56 5.92 36.04
CA PRO A 171 -1.27 6.06 35.35
C PRO A 171 -0.10 6.35 36.30
N ALA A 172 -0.30 7.14 37.36
CA ALA A 172 0.75 7.40 38.35
C ALA A 172 1.18 6.15 39.13
N ARG A 173 0.23 5.24 39.42
CA ARG A 173 0.53 3.97 40.09
C ARG A 173 1.30 3.04 39.15
N ALA A 174 0.83 2.90 37.91
CA ALA A 174 1.51 2.09 36.90
C ALA A 174 2.96 2.57 36.64
N LEU A 175 3.17 3.89 36.55
CA LEU A 175 4.52 4.45 36.43
C LEU A 175 5.40 4.19 37.67
N SER A 176 4.79 4.16 38.86
CA SER A 176 5.50 3.82 40.11
C SER A 176 5.95 2.36 40.13
N VAL A 177 5.15 1.45 39.57
CA VAL A 177 5.52 0.03 39.35
C VAL A 177 6.73 -0.05 38.42
N LEU A 178 6.72 0.61 37.27
CA LEU A 178 7.88 0.62 36.37
C LEU A 178 9.12 1.26 37.00
N THR A 179 8.93 2.32 37.80
CA THR A 179 10.03 2.98 38.52
C THR A 179 10.61 2.07 39.61
N HIS A 180 9.78 1.25 40.26
CA HIS A 180 10.23 0.28 41.24
C HIS A 180 11.17 -0.77 40.61
N GLU A 181 10.75 -1.36 39.49
CA GLU A 181 11.58 -2.35 38.76
C GLU A 181 12.89 -1.74 38.26
N SER A 182 12.83 -0.54 37.68
CA SER A 182 14.03 0.16 37.18
C SER A 182 15.05 0.45 38.29
N ARG A 183 14.61 0.70 39.53
CA ARG A 183 15.52 0.87 40.68
C ARG A 183 16.23 -0.42 41.10
N HIS A 184 15.67 -1.58 40.73
CA HIS A 184 16.26 -2.89 40.96
C HIS A 184 16.97 -3.41 39.70
N GLU A 185 17.29 -2.51 38.75
CA GLU A 185 17.97 -2.84 37.49
C GLU A 185 17.19 -3.85 36.62
N GLN A 186 15.86 -3.90 36.78
CA GLN A 186 14.98 -4.76 35.99
C GLN A 186 14.22 -3.94 34.95
N PHE A 187 14.51 -4.19 33.67
CA PHE A 187 13.75 -3.65 32.55
C PHE A 187 12.70 -4.65 32.07
N VAL A 188 11.46 -4.18 31.96
CA VAL A 188 10.31 -5.03 31.59
C VAL A 188 9.59 -4.41 30.39
N ALA A 189 10.08 -4.70 29.18
CA ALA A 189 9.61 -4.05 27.94
C ALA A 189 8.10 -4.12 27.73
N TRP A 190 7.48 -5.28 27.94
CA TRP A 190 6.04 -5.43 27.73
C TRP A 190 5.20 -4.55 28.66
N ALA A 191 5.69 -4.31 29.89
CA ALA A 191 5.00 -3.47 30.86
C ALA A 191 5.11 -2.00 30.46
N TRP A 192 6.27 -1.58 29.93
CA TRP A 192 6.44 -0.26 29.32
C TRP A 192 5.50 -0.05 28.12
N VAL A 193 5.40 -1.03 27.21
CA VAL A 193 4.45 -0.98 26.08
C VAL A 193 3.02 -0.80 26.59
N GLU A 194 2.55 -1.65 27.51
CA GLU A 194 1.19 -1.55 28.05
C GLU A 194 0.94 -0.24 28.81
N PHE A 195 1.96 0.29 29.48
CA PHE A 195 1.90 1.59 30.15
C PHE A 195 1.75 2.75 29.18
N LEU A 196 2.61 2.82 28.15
CA LEU A 196 2.59 3.89 27.16
C LEU A 196 1.28 3.84 26.35
N ASP A 197 0.86 2.66 25.91
CA ASP A 197 -0.40 2.47 25.19
C ASP A 197 -1.62 2.82 26.05
N GLY A 198 -1.64 2.38 27.32
CA GLY A 198 -2.77 2.57 28.22
C GLY A 198 -2.89 4.00 28.76
N SER A 199 -1.76 4.67 28.99
CA SER A 199 -1.74 6.05 29.50
C SER A 199 -2.03 7.09 28.41
N SER A 200 -1.78 6.77 27.13
CA SER A 200 -1.99 7.70 26.01
C SER A 200 -3.45 8.07 25.75
N SER A 201 -4.40 7.23 26.16
CA SER A 201 -5.84 7.52 26.02
C SER A 201 -6.41 8.40 27.14
N VAL A 202 -5.59 8.83 28.09
CA VAL A 202 -6.05 9.51 29.31
C VAL A 202 -5.56 10.95 29.33
N ASN A 203 -6.43 11.87 29.75
CA ASN A 203 -6.03 13.26 29.92
C ASN A 203 -5.14 13.42 31.17
N VAL A 204 -3.82 13.43 30.98
CA VAL A 204 -2.82 13.56 32.05
C VAL A 204 -2.23 14.97 32.14
N SER A 205 -1.80 15.38 33.34
CA SER A 205 -1.21 16.71 33.56
C SER A 205 0.17 16.85 32.90
N SER A 206 0.56 18.08 32.54
CA SER A 206 1.89 18.36 31.94
C SER A 206 3.03 17.94 32.87
N ARG A 207 2.85 18.09 34.20
CA ARG A 207 3.80 17.58 35.20
C ARG A 207 3.98 16.06 35.10
N PHE A 208 2.89 15.32 34.91
CA PHE A 208 2.99 13.87 34.73
C PHE A 208 3.73 13.51 33.44
N LEU A 209 3.43 14.19 32.33
CA LEU A 209 4.16 13.99 31.07
C LEU A 209 5.67 14.25 31.20
N MET A 210 6.07 15.31 31.91
CA MET A 210 7.48 15.57 32.20
C MET A 210 8.15 14.43 32.98
N VAL A 211 7.44 13.84 33.96
CA VAL A 211 7.97 12.70 34.73
C VAL A 211 8.11 11.48 33.84
N VAL A 212 7.13 11.18 32.98
CA VAL A 212 7.20 10.08 32.00
C VAL A 212 8.37 10.29 31.04
N ALA A 213 8.46 11.47 30.42
CA ALA A 213 9.55 11.85 29.53
C ALA A 213 10.93 11.69 30.19
N GLY A 214 11.08 12.20 31.43
CA GLY A 214 12.32 12.08 32.18
C GLY A 214 12.65 10.64 32.62
N ARG A 215 11.68 9.72 32.62
CA ARG A 215 11.94 8.28 32.84
C ARG A 215 12.33 7.58 31.54
N ILE A 216 11.62 7.86 30.44
CA ILE A 216 11.98 7.35 29.10
C ILE A 216 13.41 7.78 28.74
N ALA A 217 13.77 9.05 28.97
CA ALA A 217 15.09 9.58 28.63
C ALA A 217 16.25 8.99 29.44
N ARG A 218 15.96 8.26 30.54
CA ARG A 218 16.96 7.56 31.36
C ARG A 218 17.17 6.10 30.95
N LEU A 219 16.30 5.55 30.10
CA LEU A 219 16.50 4.21 29.56
C LEU A 219 17.75 4.20 28.69
N SER A 220 18.47 3.09 28.72
CA SER A 220 19.59 2.84 27.81
C SER A 220 19.10 2.74 26.36
N PRO A 221 19.98 2.96 25.37
CA PRO A 221 19.63 2.80 23.95
C PRO A 221 19.01 1.44 23.62
N GLN A 222 19.49 0.35 24.26
CA GLN A 222 19.03 -1.02 24.06
C GLN A 222 17.62 -1.24 24.64
N GLU A 223 17.38 -0.81 25.88
CA GLU A 223 16.05 -0.88 26.49
C GLU A 223 15.03 -0.08 25.69
N LEU A 224 15.42 1.12 25.23
CA LEU A 224 14.55 1.96 24.41
C LEU A 224 14.23 1.32 23.06
N ALA A 225 15.17 0.58 22.46
CA ALA A 225 14.95 -0.12 21.19
C ALA A 225 13.92 -1.26 21.30
N GLU A 226 13.72 -1.85 22.48
CA GLU A 226 12.66 -2.84 22.71
C GLU A 226 11.25 -2.22 22.72
N ILE A 227 11.14 -0.92 22.97
CA ILE A 227 9.85 -0.19 23.12
C ILE A 227 9.70 1.03 22.21
N GLN A 228 10.62 1.19 21.25
CA GLN A 228 10.74 2.37 20.38
C GLN A 228 9.45 2.74 19.66
N HIS A 229 8.68 1.75 19.18
CA HIS A 229 7.39 1.98 18.54
C HIS A 229 6.40 2.62 19.51
N SER A 230 6.20 2.06 20.69
CA SER A 230 5.30 2.62 21.71
C SER A 230 5.75 4.00 22.20
N VAL A 231 7.06 4.24 22.31
CA VAL A 231 7.56 5.57 22.67
C VAL A 231 7.32 6.59 21.57
N SER A 232 7.55 6.24 20.30
CA SER A 232 7.26 7.13 19.16
C SER A 232 5.77 7.46 19.04
N GLU A 233 4.90 6.48 19.29
CA GLU A 233 3.44 6.69 19.30
C GLU A 233 3.01 7.58 20.47
N TRP A 234 3.56 7.34 21.67
CA TRP A 234 3.31 8.16 22.84
C TRP A 234 3.78 9.61 22.62
N LEU A 235 4.97 9.80 22.07
CA LEU A 235 5.51 11.13 21.76
C LEU A 235 4.61 11.85 20.75
N SER A 236 4.19 11.16 19.69
CA SER A 236 3.29 11.70 18.67
C SER A 236 1.94 12.10 19.26
N THR A 237 1.33 11.23 20.07
CA THR A 237 0.03 11.44 20.70
C THR A 237 0.02 12.67 21.61
N HIS A 238 1.10 12.91 22.35
CA HIS A 238 1.20 14.02 23.31
C HIS A 238 1.92 15.25 22.77
N SER A 239 2.36 15.23 21.51
CA SER A 239 3.26 16.23 20.92
C SER A 239 2.77 17.67 21.09
N GLU A 240 1.51 17.97 20.73
CA GLU A 240 0.92 19.30 20.88
C GLU A 240 1.00 19.84 22.32
N ARG A 241 0.70 18.98 23.31
CA ARG A 241 0.76 19.34 24.72
C ARG A 241 2.20 19.50 25.21
N LEU A 242 3.09 18.63 24.73
CA LEU A 242 4.51 18.69 25.06
C LEU A 242 5.11 20.01 24.56
N TRP A 243 4.88 20.39 23.31
CA TRP A 243 5.37 21.66 22.76
C TRP A 243 4.78 22.88 23.50
N ALA A 244 3.47 22.89 23.76
CA ALA A 244 2.79 24.03 24.36
C ALA A 244 3.15 24.27 25.84
N HIS A 245 3.41 23.20 26.62
CA HIS A 245 3.51 23.32 28.07
C HIS A 245 4.77 22.74 28.70
N CYS A 246 5.52 21.90 27.98
CA CYS A 246 6.74 21.27 28.51
C CYS A 246 7.72 20.90 27.38
N PRO A 247 8.20 21.87 26.58
CA PRO A 247 9.04 21.60 25.42
C PRO A 247 10.33 20.87 25.78
N GLN A 248 10.91 21.10 26.98
CA GLN A 248 12.09 20.37 27.43
C GLN A 248 11.84 18.86 27.57
N ALA A 249 10.60 18.46 27.90
CA ALA A 249 10.24 17.04 27.97
C ALA A 249 10.18 16.40 26.59
N PHE A 250 9.69 17.14 25.57
CA PHE A 250 9.76 16.71 24.18
C PHE A 250 11.22 16.48 23.76
N GLU A 251 12.08 17.46 24.00
CA GLU A 251 13.50 17.41 23.65
C GLU A 251 14.24 16.23 24.29
N LEU A 252 13.95 15.93 25.56
CA LEU A 252 14.54 14.79 26.26
C LEU A 252 14.20 13.45 25.61
N VAL A 253 12.92 13.25 25.26
CA VAL A 253 12.48 12.00 24.60
C VAL A 253 12.98 11.93 23.18
N TRP A 254 12.91 13.03 22.43
CA TRP A 254 13.45 13.14 21.08
C TRP A 254 14.92 12.74 21.01
N ALA A 255 15.76 13.35 21.85
CA ALA A 255 17.18 13.05 21.91
C ALA A 255 17.45 11.60 22.32
N ALA A 256 16.65 11.03 23.23
CA ALA A 256 16.77 9.62 23.62
C ALA A 256 16.44 8.67 22.45
N MET A 257 15.37 8.97 21.71
CA MET A 257 14.97 8.20 20.53
C MET A 257 16.03 8.23 19.42
N LEU A 258 16.60 9.40 19.12
CA LEU A 258 17.70 9.52 18.14
C LEU A 258 18.92 8.69 18.56
N ARG A 259 19.32 8.75 19.84
CA ARG A 259 20.43 7.95 20.36
C ARG A 259 20.17 6.44 20.25
N SER A 260 18.94 6.01 20.55
CA SER A 260 18.54 4.60 20.45
C SER A 260 18.59 4.12 19.00
N LEU A 261 17.92 4.83 18.08
CA LEU A 261 17.93 4.51 16.65
C LEU A 261 19.35 4.46 16.07
N THR A 262 20.23 5.37 16.50
CA THR A 262 21.62 5.38 16.05
C THR A 262 22.41 4.18 16.60
N ALA A 263 22.24 3.86 17.88
CA ALA A 263 23.03 2.82 18.55
C ALA A 263 22.56 1.39 18.23
N THR A 264 21.31 1.20 17.79
CA THR A 264 20.74 -0.13 17.53
C THR A 264 20.49 -0.43 16.06
N ALA A 265 20.93 0.43 15.16
CA ALA A 265 20.89 0.15 13.73
C ALA A 265 21.74 -1.09 13.40
N SER A 266 21.19 -1.97 12.58
CA SER A 266 21.85 -3.17 12.07
C SER A 266 22.68 -2.81 10.84
N GLU A 267 23.96 -3.21 10.84
CA GLU A 267 24.85 -3.07 9.68
C GLU A 267 24.43 -3.98 8.51
N ASN A 268 23.68 -5.06 8.78
CA ASN A 268 23.27 -6.07 7.80
C ASN A 268 21.85 -5.89 7.25
N THR A 269 21.32 -4.67 7.26
CA THR A 269 19.99 -4.40 6.69
C THR A 269 20.06 -4.45 5.17
N THR A 270 19.99 -5.65 4.60
CA THR A 270 19.70 -5.83 3.18
C THR A 270 18.26 -5.42 2.96
N TYR A 271 18.08 -4.24 2.36
CA TYR A 271 16.83 -3.94 1.70
C TYR A 271 16.70 -4.92 0.55
N ALA A 272 15.83 -5.92 0.73
CA ALA A 272 15.20 -6.54 -0.41
C ALA A 272 14.69 -5.41 -1.32
N GLU A 273 14.62 -5.66 -2.63
CA GLU A 273 13.88 -4.82 -3.57
C GLU A 273 12.39 -4.86 -3.21
N ASP A 274 12.04 -4.47 -1.99
CA ASP A 274 10.70 -4.38 -1.50
C ASP A 274 10.16 -3.04 -1.95
N HIS A 275 9.03 -3.13 -2.60
CA HIS A 275 8.52 -2.10 -3.45
C HIS A 275 7.77 -1.03 -2.60
N ASP A 276 7.28 -1.33 -1.40
CA ASP A 276 6.48 -0.37 -0.60
C ASP A 276 7.27 0.54 0.35
N TRP A 277 8.15 1.38 -0.21
CA TRP A 277 8.95 2.35 0.57
C TRP A 277 8.09 3.31 1.40
N VAL A 278 6.96 3.76 0.86
CA VAL A 278 6.05 4.71 1.51
C VAL A 278 5.33 4.05 2.68
N GLY A 279 4.72 2.88 2.47
CA GLY A 279 4.04 2.15 3.54
C GLY A 279 5.00 1.80 4.67
N LYS A 280 6.22 1.35 4.35
CA LYS A 280 7.25 1.09 5.37
C LYS A 280 7.65 2.34 6.13
N ALA A 281 7.89 3.45 5.43
CA ALA A 281 8.27 4.69 6.07
C ALA A 281 7.19 5.19 7.04
N LEU A 282 5.92 5.16 6.62
CA LEU A 282 4.77 5.55 7.45
C LEU A 282 4.64 4.71 8.73
N ASN A 283 5.05 3.43 8.69
CA ASN A 283 4.97 2.50 9.82
C ASN A 283 6.28 2.36 10.61
N SER A 284 7.34 3.07 10.21
CA SER A 284 8.64 3.05 10.89
C SER A 284 8.69 4.02 12.06
N VAL A 285 9.54 3.73 13.04
CA VAL A 285 9.79 4.64 14.18
C VAL A 285 10.34 5.99 13.71
N ALA A 286 11.37 5.96 12.86
CA ALA A 286 11.96 7.18 12.30
C ALA A 286 10.94 7.99 11.49
N GLY A 287 10.09 7.32 10.72
CA GLY A 287 9.01 8.00 9.99
C GLY A 287 7.94 8.59 10.90
N LYS A 288 7.60 7.94 12.02
CA LYS A 288 6.71 8.51 13.04
C LYS A 288 7.32 9.77 13.69
N LEU A 289 8.63 9.79 13.93
CA LEU A 289 9.32 11.00 14.42
C LEU A 289 9.22 12.15 13.40
N VAL A 290 9.44 11.87 12.11
CA VAL A 290 9.25 12.86 11.03
C VAL A 290 7.82 13.39 11.04
N GLN A 291 6.82 12.51 11.04
CA GLN A 291 5.40 12.92 11.06
C GLN A 291 5.06 13.76 12.29
N THR A 292 5.57 13.37 13.46
CA THR A 292 5.39 14.12 14.70
C THR A 292 5.96 15.52 14.54
N TRP A 293 7.17 15.67 14.00
CA TRP A 293 7.78 16.97 13.79
C TRP A 293 7.03 17.85 12.78
N PHE A 294 6.56 17.29 11.66
CA PHE A 294 5.66 17.98 10.72
C PHE A 294 4.25 18.21 11.27
N GLY A 295 3.92 17.70 12.46
CA GLY A 295 2.69 18.01 13.18
C GLY A 295 2.74 19.31 13.98
N HIS A 296 3.92 19.94 14.11
CA HIS A 296 4.12 21.15 14.91
C HIS A 296 3.19 22.30 14.47
N PRO A 297 2.57 23.07 15.39
CA PRO A 297 1.69 24.19 15.03
C PRO A 297 2.32 25.17 14.05
N ASP A 298 3.61 25.49 14.22
CA ASP A 298 4.34 26.42 13.35
C ASP A 298 4.47 25.94 11.90
N TYR A 299 4.35 24.62 11.64
CA TYR A 299 4.27 24.13 10.26
C TYR A 299 2.99 24.60 9.56
N LYS A 300 1.89 24.73 10.32
CA LYS A 300 0.57 25.10 9.79
C LYS A 300 0.40 26.61 9.63
N ASP A 301 1.28 27.42 10.21
CA ASP A 301 1.23 28.88 10.13
C ASP A 301 2.49 29.47 9.48
N PRO A 302 2.44 29.81 8.18
CA PRO A 302 3.57 30.40 7.46
C PRO A 302 4.06 31.73 8.03
N ALA A 303 3.21 32.48 8.74
CA ALA A 303 3.59 33.77 9.34
C ALA A 303 4.52 33.57 10.56
N SER A 304 4.45 32.41 11.21
CA SER A 304 5.29 32.03 12.36
C SER A 304 6.68 31.52 11.95
N LEU A 305 6.97 31.41 10.64
CA LEU A 305 8.24 30.87 10.14
C LEU A 305 9.42 31.84 10.24
N LEU A 306 9.21 33.13 10.50
CA LEU A 306 10.31 34.09 10.70
C LEU A 306 10.97 33.85 12.06
N GLY A 307 12.08 33.08 12.07
CA GLY A 307 12.91 32.79 13.25
C GLY A 307 12.88 31.33 13.74
N ILE A 308 11.96 30.50 13.24
CA ILE A 308 11.82 29.07 13.62
C ILE A 308 12.40 28.13 12.55
N GLN A 309 12.71 28.66 11.36
CA GLN A 309 13.27 27.91 10.23
C GLN A 309 14.53 27.12 10.59
N ASP A 310 15.49 27.73 11.29
CA ASP A 310 16.78 27.09 11.58
C ASP A 310 16.62 25.90 12.53
N ILE A 311 15.92 26.09 13.67
CA ILE A 311 15.63 25.01 14.63
C ILE A 311 14.86 23.88 13.95
N TRP A 312 13.94 24.25 13.06
CA TRP A 312 13.09 23.27 12.41
C TRP A 312 13.84 22.39 11.42
N LEU A 313 14.73 23.00 10.63
CA LEU A 313 15.59 22.33 9.67
C LEU A 313 16.73 21.55 10.34
N ASP A 314 17.24 22.01 11.48
CA ASP A 314 18.23 21.30 12.29
C ASP A 314 17.71 19.94 12.75
N LYS A 315 16.48 19.89 13.27
CA LYS A 315 15.85 18.64 13.71
C LYS A 315 15.58 17.65 12.58
N VAL A 316 15.24 18.15 11.39
CA VAL A 316 15.14 17.30 10.20
C VAL A 316 16.52 16.82 9.77
N SER A 317 17.56 17.64 9.93
CA SER A 317 18.95 17.26 9.66
C SER A 317 19.41 16.13 10.59
N ASP A 318 19.13 16.22 11.89
CA ASP A 318 19.41 15.14 12.85
C ASP A 318 18.83 13.80 12.41
N LEU A 319 17.59 13.81 11.88
CA LEU A 319 16.93 12.61 11.37
C LEU A 319 17.54 12.10 10.08
N LEU A 320 18.00 13.00 9.20
CA LEU A 320 18.71 12.65 7.97
C LEU A 320 20.12 12.14 8.22
N GLU A 321 20.68 12.33 9.42
CA GLU A 321 21.99 11.80 9.82
C GLU A 321 21.90 10.43 10.51
N LEU A 322 20.69 9.88 10.68
CA LEU A 322 20.52 8.52 11.17
C LEU A 322 21.19 7.48 10.26
N PRO A 323 21.55 6.30 10.79
CA PRO A 323 22.06 5.19 9.98
C PRO A 323 21.10 4.82 8.85
N THR A 324 21.64 4.28 7.74
CA THR A 324 20.88 3.96 6.52
C THR A 324 19.59 3.18 6.81
N GLU A 325 19.60 2.26 7.80
CA GLU A 325 18.43 1.50 8.25
C GLU A 325 17.16 2.37 8.40
N HIS A 326 17.34 3.54 9.00
CA HIS A 326 16.29 4.48 9.36
C HIS A 326 16.24 5.68 8.42
N GLN A 327 17.40 6.10 7.90
CA GLN A 327 17.56 7.27 7.04
C GLN A 327 16.65 7.21 5.82
N ILE A 328 16.57 6.07 5.15
CA ILE A 328 15.69 5.88 3.98
C ILE A 328 14.22 6.21 4.28
N HIS A 329 13.71 5.83 5.45
CA HIS A 329 12.32 6.13 5.83
C HIS A 329 12.13 7.62 6.12
N VAL A 330 13.15 8.26 6.68
CA VAL A 330 13.18 9.72 6.84
C VAL A 330 13.15 10.39 5.48
N ILE A 331 14.03 9.99 4.55
CA ILE A 331 14.13 10.55 3.21
C ILE A 331 12.79 10.46 2.47
N VAL A 332 12.08 9.31 2.52
CA VAL A 332 10.76 9.16 1.90
C VAL A 332 9.79 10.25 2.38
N LEU A 333 9.66 10.43 3.70
CA LEU A 333 8.66 11.36 4.25
C LEU A 333 9.09 12.83 4.12
N VAL A 334 10.38 13.12 4.18
CA VAL A 334 10.95 14.46 3.98
C VAL A 334 10.86 14.87 2.51
N ALA A 335 11.17 13.96 1.57
CA ALA A 335 11.01 14.20 0.13
C ALA A 335 9.55 14.42 -0.26
N ALA A 336 8.60 13.75 0.43
CA ALA A 336 7.16 14.03 0.30
C ALA A 336 6.76 15.45 0.74
N ARG A 337 7.69 16.26 1.27
CA ARG A 337 7.49 17.67 1.64
C ARG A 337 8.41 18.62 0.87
N LEU A 338 9.09 18.13 -0.18
CA LEU A 338 10.14 18.86 -0.88
C LEU A 338 9.72 20.27 -1.36
N ASN A 339 8.54 20.42 -1.98
CA ASN A 339 8.08 21.74 -2.46
C ASN A 339 7.98 22.73 -1.30
N TRP A 340 7.41 22.29 -0.19
CA TRP A 340 7.23 23.12 1.00
C TRP A 340 8.59 23.45 1.64
N LEU A 341 9.49 22.47 1.77
CA LEU A 341 10.85 22.68 2.29
C LEU A 341 11.66 23.65 1.43
N PHE A 342 11.54 23.55 0.10
CA PHE A 342 12.22 24.46 -0.81
C PHE A 342 11.67 25.88 -0.71
N HIS A 343 10.37 26.06 -0.43
CA HIS A 343 9.78 27.36 -0.22
C HIS A 343 10.30 28.05 1.05
N VAL A 344 10.44 27.31 2.15
CA VAL A 344 10.84 27.89 3.45
C VAL A 344 12.34 27.94 3.69
N GLY A 345 13.10 27.05 3.06
CA GLY A 345 14.52 26.86 3.30
C GLY A 345 15.22 26.37 2.04
N PRO A 346 15.27 27.19 0.97
CA PRO A 346 15.81 26.77 -0.32
C PRO A 346 17.30 26.41 -0.25
N VAL A 347 18.10 27.10 0.57
CA VAL A 347 19.53 26.81 0.77
C VAL A 347 19.70 25.44 1.42
N TRP A 348 19.07 25.23 2.59
CA TRP A 348 19.09 23.94 3.26
C TRP A 348 18.59 22.80 2.37
N THR A 349 17.50 23.02 1.64
CA THR A 349 16.92 21.99 0.77
C THR A 349 17.89 21.58 -0.34
N LYS A 350 18.60 22.54 -0.93
CA LYS A 350 19.64 22.27 -1.93
C LYS A 350 20.82 21.50 -1.36
N ASP A 351 21.24 21.84 -0.14
CA ASP A 351 22.45 21.29 0.47
C ASP A 351 22.22 19.93 1.13
N ARG A 352 21.05 19.69 1.72
CA ARG A 352 20.78 18.52 2.58
C ARG A 352 19.80 17.50 1.99
N LEU A 353 18.87 17.92 1.15
CA LEU A 353 17.82 17.03 0.63
C LEU A 353 17.96 16.73 -0.85
N LEU A 354 18.24 17.74 -1.68
CA LEU A 354 18.41 17.53 -3.11
C LEU A 354 19.60 16.64 -3.49
N PRO A 355 20.68 16.42 -2.71
CA PRO A 355 21.72 15.46 -3.08
C PRO A 355 21.19 14.03 -3.31
N TYR A 356 20.12 13.61 -2.61
CA TYR A 356 19.53 12.28 -2.77
C TYR A 356 18.80 12.08 -4.11
N ARG A 357 18.57 13.14 -4.90
CA ARG A 357 17.90 13.01 -6.21
C ARG A 357 18.76 12.29 -7.26
N GLU A 358 20.06 12.15 -7.00
CA GLU A 358 21.06 11.59 -7.92
C GLU A 358 21.60 10.24 -7.41
N GLY A 359 22.05 9.38 -8.34
CA GLY A 359 22.61 8.06 -8.02
C GLY A 359 21.67 6.88 -8.27
N ASP A 360 22.01 5.73 -7.68
CA ASP A 360 21.22 4.48 -7.74
C ASP A 360 21.21 3.76 -6.37
N SER A 361 21.39 4.53 -5.30
CA SER A 361 21.38 4.00 -3.94
C SER A 361 19.95 3.79 -3.41
N ALA A 362 19.81 3.18 -2.24
CA ALA A 362 18.51 3.02 -1.59
C ALA A 362 17.90 4.39 -1.22
N GLU A 363 18.74 5.34 -0.82
CA GLU A 363 18.39 6.74 -0.54
C GLU A 363 17.84 7.45 -1.77
N HIS A 364 18.43 7.21 -2.94
CA HIS A 364 17.93 7.74 -4.22
C HIS A 364 16.51 7.24 -4.52
N ARG A 365 16.29 5.93 -4.37
CA ARG A 365 14.96 5.33 -4.58
C ARG A 365 13.96 5.81 -3.54
N ALA A 366 14.38 5.95 -2.28
CA ALA A 366 13.57 6.51 -1.20
C ALA A 366 13.12 7.95 -1.49
N PHE A 367 14.03 8.79 -1.98
CA PHE A 367 13.74 10.19 -2.35
C PHE A 367 12.63 10.25 -3.40
N TRP A 368 12.76 9.50 -4.50
CA TRP A 368 11.78 9.52 -5.57
C TRP A 368 10.45 8.85 -5.19
N ALA A 369 10.48 7.76 -4.41
CA ALA A 369 9.29 7.14 -3.87
C ALA A 369 8.47 8.15 -3.02
N GLY A 370 9.15 8.89 -2.15
CA GLY A 370 8.54 9.93 -1.32
C GLY A 370 7.98 11.10 -2.13
N TYR A 371 8.78 11.67 -3.03
CA TYR A 371 8.36 12.83 -3.81
C TYR A 371 7.18 12.53 -4.73
N LEU A 372 7.27 11.44 -5.51
CA LEU A 372 6.27 11.06 -6.50
C LEU A 372 4.95 10.62 -5.84
N TRP A 373 4.99 10.07 -4.62
CA TRP A 373 3.77 9.70 -3.87
C TRP A 373 2.79 10.87 -3.70
N THR A 374 3.29 12.10 -3.56
CA THR A 374 2.43 13.28 -3.39
C THR A 374 1.86 13.84 -4.68
N SER A 375 2.44 13.49 -5.83
CA SER A 375 2.08 14.00 -7.16
C SER A 375 1.99 15.53 -7.24
N LYS A 376 2.77 16.25 -6.42
CA LYS A 376 2.79 17.72 -6.40
C LYS A 376 3.77 18.26 -7.43
N ILE A 377 3.28 19.12 -8.32
CA ILE A 377 4.12 19.77 -9.33
C ILE A 377 5.02 20.81 -8.64
N PRO A 378 6.35 20.78 -8.85
CA PRO A 378 7.26 21.72 -8.21
C PRO A 378 7.02 23.16 -8.67
N GLN A 379 7.35 24.11 -7.80
CA GLN A 379 7.32 25.54 -8.14
C GLN A 379 8.41 25.90 -9.16
N LEU A 380 8.25 27.04 -9.82
CA LEU A 380 9.05 27.49 -10.97
C LEU A 380 10.58 27.44 -10.72
N GLU A 381 11.04 27.73 -9.51
CA GLU A 381 12.46 27.74 -9.16
C GLU A 381 13.02 26.32 -8.88
N LEU A 382 12.17 25.42 -8.39
CA LEU A 382 12.54 24.03 -8.08
C LEU A 382 12.45 23.15 -9.32
N TYR A 383 11.53 23.44 -10.24
CA TYR A 383 11.27 22.62 -11.42
C TYR A 383 12.54 22.39 -12.26
N PRO A 384 13.36 23.40 -12.62
CA PRO A 384 14.58 23.20 -13.40
C PRO A 384 15.58 22.26 -12.74
N LEU A 385 15.63 22.23 -11.40
CA LEU A 385 16.53 21.36 -10.64
C LEU A 385 16.10 19.89 -10.70
N LEU A 386 14.80 19.63 -10.86
CA LEU A 386 14.23 18.27 -10.91
C LEU A 386 13.96 17.78 -12.33
N LYS A 387 13.82 18.69 -13.31
CA LYS A 387 13.46 18.38 -14.70
C LYS A 387 14.32 17.28 -15.32
N PRO A 388 15.67 17.32 -15.28
CA PRO A 388 16.49 16.28 -15.91
C PRO A 388 16.18 14.88 -15.36
N HIS A 389 15.76 14.80 -14.10
CA HIS A 389 15.37 13.56 -13.45
C HIS A 389 13.95 13.14 -13.82
N PHE A 390 12.99 14.05 -13.93
CA PHE A 390 11.65 13.74 -14.41
C PHE A 390 11.68 13.11 -15.80
N LEU A 391 12.42 13.71 -16.74
CA LEU A 391 12.53 13.20 -18.10
C LEU A 391 13.18 11.81 -18.12
N ARG A 392 14.22 11.59 -17.30
CA ARG A 392 14.89 10.30 -17.18
C ARG A 392 14.00 9.23 -16.56
N LEU A 393 13.33 9.54 -15.47
CA LEU A 393 12.43 8.63 -14.76
C LEU A 393 11.21 8.28 -15.62
N ALA A 394 10.65 9.26 -16.35
CA ALA A 394 9.52 9.04 -17.24
C ALA A 394 9.88 8.13 -18.43
N ALA A 395 11.14 8.12 -18.87
CA ALA A 395 11.62 7.23 -19.93
C ALA A 395 11.91 5.79 -19.45
N ARG A 396 11.77 5.48 -18.15
CA ARG A 396 11.99 4.14 -17.62
C ARG A 396 10.88 3.17 -18.02
N GLN A 397 11.24 1.88 -18.10
CA GLN A 397 10.32 0.80 -18.46
C GLN A 397 9.63 0.15 -17.24
N ASP A 398 10.17 0.37 -16.05
CA ASP A 398 9.81 -0.30 -14.80
C ASP A 398 8.96 0.57 -13.85
N SER A 399 8.43 1.70 -14.32
CA SER A 399 7.65 2.62 -13.49
C SER A 399 6.31 2.00 -13.06
N ARG A 400 5.98 2.15 -11.78
CA ARG A 400 4.65 1.74 -11.29
C ARG A 400 3.59 2.72 -11.74
N ARG A 401 2.33 2.27 -11.75
CA ARG A 401 1.18 3.11 -12.05
C ARG A 401 1.13 4.42 -11.25
N GLY A 402 1.41 4.39 -9.94
CA GLY A 402 1.44 5.60 -9.11
C GLY A 402 2.54 6.59 -9.52
N GLU A 403 3.74 6.10 -9.77
CA GLU A 403 4.88 6.91 -10.23
C GLU A 403 4.65 7.45 -11.64
N ALA A 404 4.16 6.60 -12.56
CA ALA A 404 3.79 6.98 -13.92
C ALA A 404 2.70 8.05 -13.91
N THR A 405 1.72 7.95 -13.02
CA THR A 405 0.67 8.96 -12.82
C THR A 405 1.26 10.31 -12.41
N ALA A 406 2.17 10.30 -11.43
CA ALA A 406 2.82 11.52 -10.93
C ALA A 406 3.74 12.14 -11.98
N LEU A 407 4.62 11.35 -12.60
CA LEU A 407 5.55 11.79 -13.64
C LEU A 407 4.82 12.32 -14.87
N ALA A 408 3.78 11.64 -15.32
CA ALA A 408 2.96 12.11 -16.44
C ALA A 408 2.37 13.49 -16.16
N ALA A 409 1.82 13.73 -14.96
CA ALA A 409 1.33 15.05 -14.58
C ALA A 409 2.46 16.09 -14.53
N MET A 410 3.60 15.77 -13.93
CA MET A 410 4.71 16.71 -13.79
C MET A 410 5.32 17.13 -15.13
N VAL A 411 5.58 16.18 -16.03
CA VAL A 411 6.15 16.48 -17.36
C VAL A 411 5.13 17.19 -18.24
N LEU A 412 3.86 16.76 -18.24
CA LEU A 412 2.80 17.43 -19.01
C LEU A 412 2.54 18.86 -18.51
N ALA A 413 2.59 19.08 -17.20
CA ALA A 413 2.43 20.41 -16.61
C ALA A 413 3.55 21.36 -17.04
N GLY A 414 4.81 20.93 -16.97
CA GLY A 414 5.94 21.74 -17.43
C GLY A 414 5.95 21.98 -18.94
N TRP A 415 5.25 21.16 -19.71
CA TRP A 415 5.10 21.36 -21.15
C TRP A 415 4.01 22.36 -21.52
N GLY A 416 2.86 22.32 -20.82
CA GLY A 416 1.66 23.03 -21.23
C GLY A 416 1.30 24.29 -20.44
N ARG A 417 1.61 24.36 -19.13
CA ARG A 417 1.08 25.43 -18.25
C ARG A 417 1.51 26.83 -18.68
N ASN A 418 2.79 26.98 -18.96
CA ASN A 418 3.41 28.27 -19.29
C ASN A 418 3.72 28.40 -20.78
N ARG A 419 3.13 27.57 -21.65
CA ARG A 419 3.51 27.50 -23.08
C ARG A 419 3.35 28.83 -23.83
N ARG A 420 2.45 29.72 -23.38
CA ARG A 420 2.28 31.07 -23.96
C ARG A 420 3.41 32.04 -23.57
N ASN A 421 4.29 31.66 -22.65
CA ASN A 421 5.47 32.41 -22.23
C ASN A 421 6.72 31.50 -22.36
N SER A 422 7.48 31.69 -23.44
CA SER A 422 8.67 30.87 -23.74
C SER A 422 9.76 30.94 -22.66
N GLU A 423 9.84 32.03 -21.89
CA GLU A 423 10.82 32.18 -20.80
C GLU A 423 10.47 31.33 -19.58
N LEU A 424 9.19 30.98 -19.44
CA LEU A 424 8.66 30.18 -18.34
C LEU A 424 8.34 28.73 -18.76
N GLN A 425 8.53 28.38 -20.03
CA GLN A 425 8.28 27.02 -20.50
C GLN A 425 9.35 26.08 -19.96
N GLU A 426 8.95 25.13 -19.10
CA GLU A 426 9.90 24.24 -18.45
C GLU A 426 10.28 23.04 -19.33
N VAL A 427 9.32 22.50 -20.10
CA VAL A 427 9.50 21.33 -20.98
C VAL A 427 9.12 21.69 -22.43
N THR A 428 10.05 21.44 -23.34
CA THR A 428 9.88 21.68 -24.79
C THR A 428 9.13 20.54 -25.48
N ASP A 429 8.69 20.79 -26.73
CA ASP A 429 8.06 19.76 -27.55
C ASP A 429 8.99 18.57 -27.83
N ASN A 430 10.28 18.85 -28.04
CA ASN A 430 11.26 17.81 -28.29
C ASN A 430 11.49 16.96 -27.03
N GLU A 431 11.64 17.58 -25.86
CA GLU A 431 11.81 16.84 -24.60
C GLU A 431 10.61 15.92 -24.30
N LEU A 432 9.38 16.43 -24.40
CA LEU A 432 8.19 15.60 -24.15
C LEU A 432 8.02 14.51 -25.21
N ARG A 433 8.32 14.80 -26.49
CA ARG A 433 8.29 13.79 -27.55
C ARG A 433 9.30 12.67 -27.29
N GLU A 434 10.54 13.00 -26.95
CA GLU A 434 11.58 12.01 -26.63
C GLU A 434 11.18 11.14 -25.45
N VAL A 435 10.63 11.73 -24.38
CA VAL A 435 10.08 10.96 -23.26
C VAL A 435 8.99 10.00 -23.73
N LEU A 436 8.01 10.47 -24.52
CA LEU A 436 6.91 9.62 -25.00
C LEU A 436 7.38 8.54 -25.99
N ILE A 437 8.48 8.75 -26.72
CA ILE A 437 9.08 7.71 -27.57
C ILE A 437 9.63 6.57 -26.71
N HIS A 438 10.32 6.90 -25.62
CA HIS A 438 11.02 5.93 -24.79
C HIS A 438 10.22 5.39 -23.61
N ALA A 439 9.11 6.03 -23.21
CA ALA A 439 8.32 5.64 -22.06
C ALA A 439 7.67 4.24 -22.19
N HIS A 440 7.23 3.69 -21.06
CA HIS A 440 6.29 2.56 -21.03
C HIS A 440 4.84 3.02 -21.34
N ASP A 441 3.98 2.09 -21.76
CA ASP A 441 2.58 2.38 -22.11
C ASP A 441 1.76 2.91 -20.92
N GLU A 442 2.14 2.57 -19.68
CA GLU A 442 1.54 3.11 -18.47
C GLU A 442 1.72 4.64 -18.37
N LEU A 443 2.93 5.16 -18.59
CA LEU A 443 3.16 6.61 -18.57
C LEU A 443 2.42 7.30 -19.71
N ARG A 444 2.48 6.76 -20.94
CA ARG A 444 1.76 7.35 -22.09
C ARG A 444 0.25 7.42 -21.83
N THR A 445 -0.30 6.36 -21.24
CA THR A 445 -1.71 6.30 -20.83
C THR A 445 -2.01 7.41 -19.84
N MET A 446 -1.18 7.57 -18.81
CA MET A 446 -1.39 8.62 -17.81
C MET A 446 -1.23 10.03 -18.38
N VAL A 447 -0.34 10.25 -19.35
CA VAL A 447 -0.21 11.53 -20.07
C VAL A 447 -1.50 11.86 -20.82
N LEU A 448 -2.06 10.90 -21.57
CA LEU A 448 -3.33 11.10 -22.29
C LEU A 448 -4.50 11.32 -21.33
N ILE A 449 -4.55 10.59 -20.21
CA ILE A 449 -5.59 10.77 -19.19
C ILE A 449 -5.53 12.18 -18.57
N HIS A 450 -4.34 12.65 -18.16
CA HIS A 450 -4.19 14.00 -17.61
C HIS A 450 -4.51 15.06 -18.65
N LEU A 451 -4.03 14.91 -19.89
CA LEU A 451 -4.34 15.84 -20.96
C LEU A 451 -5.85 15.91 -21.23
N LYS A 452 -6.55 14.77 -21.23
CA LYS A 452 -8.00 14.70 -21.38
C LYS A 452 -8.69 15.50 -20.26
N HIS A 453 -8.39 15.18 -19.00
CA HIS A 453 -9.02 15.87 -17.86
C HIS A 453 -8.73 17.37 -17.85
N TRP A 454 -7.49 17.78 -18.13
CA TRP A 454 -7.13 19.19 -18.16
C TRP A 454 -7.70 19.92 -19.38
N ALA A 455 -7.96 19.24 -20.49
CA ALA A 455 -8.60 19.86 -21.65
C ALA A 455 -10.12 20.06 -21.46
N GLN A 456 -10.76 19.26 -20.59
CA GLN A 456 -12.18 19.41 -20.26
C GLN A 456 -12.45 20.51 -19.22
N ASP A 457 -11.43 20.94 -18.47
CA ASP A 457 -11.52 22.07 -17.55
C ASP A 457 -11.54 23.39 -18.34
N GLN A 458 -12.64 24.15 -18.21
CA GLN A 458 -12.83 25.43 -18.92
C GLN A 458 -11.82 26.52 -18.52
N THR A 459 -11.19 26.39 -17.35
CA THR A 459 -10.20 27.35 -16.85
C THR A 459 -8.78 27.01 -17.31
N SER A 460 -8.60 25.82 -17.90
CA SER A 460 -7.29 25.28 -18.25
C SER A 460 -6.89 25.64 -19.69
N PRO A 461 -5.62 26.04 -19.93
CA PRO A 461 -5.14 26.32 -21.27
C PRO A 461 -5.00 25.07 -22.14
N PHE A 462 -5.12 23.87 -21.56
CA PHE A 462 -4.81 22.62 -22.27
C PHE A 462 -5.80 22.28 -23.38
N ALA A 463 -7.03 22.77 -23.33
CA ALA A 463 -8.02 22.56 -24.40
C ALA A 463 -7.50 23.01 -25.78
N ASP A 464 -6.82 24.16 -25.82
CA ASP A 464 -6.23 24.71 -27.04
C ASP A 464 -4.99 23.92 -27.49
N LEU A 465 -4.28 23.32 -26.53
CA LEU A 465 -3.00 22.63 -26.75
C LEU A 465 -3.14 21.22 -27.30
N VAL A 466 -4.31 20.59 -27.23
CA VAL A 466 -4.49 19.19 -27.65
C VAL A 466 -4.16 18.99 -29.13
N LEU A 467 -4.56 19.91 -30.01
CA LEU A 467 -4.23 19.84 -31.43
C LEU A 467 -2.71 19.88 -31.65
N HIS A 468 -2.03 20.83 -31.00
CA HIS A 468 -0.57 20.95 -31.07
C HIS A 468 0.14 19.73 -30.49
N PHE A 469 -0.36 19.22 -29.35
CA PHE A 469 0.15 18.01 -28.73
C PHE A 469 0.10 16.83 -29.71
N LEU A 470 -1.04 16.61 -30.35
CA LEU A 470 -1.19 15.53 -31.31
C LEU A 470 -0.29 15.79 -32.53
N ASP A 471 -0.35 16.94 -33.18
CA ASP A 471 0.40 17.15 -34.41
C ASP A 471 1.92 17.07 -34.20
N SER A 472 2.42 17.81 -33.20
CA SER A 472 3.83 18.05 -33.00
C SER A 472 4.45 17.15 -31.95
N VAL A 473 3.79 16.78 -30.85
CA VAL A 473 4.45 16.14 -29.70
C VAL A 473 4.24 14.62 -29.65
N TRP A 474 3.04 14.14 -29.96
CA TRP A 474 2.72 12.72 -29.84
C TRP A 474 3.55 11.86 -30.81
N PRO A 475 4.14 10.73 -30.35
CA PRO A 475 4.99 9.89 -31.17
C PRO A 475 4.32 9.38 -32.45
N ARG A 476 5.08 9.35 -33.56
CA ARG A 476 4.62 8.81 -34.86
C ARG A 476 5.09 7.37 -35.11
N GLN A 477 6.00 6.88 -34.28
CA GLN A 477 6.64 5.57 -34.35
C GLN A 477 5.60 4.45 -34.26
N LYS A 478 5.81 3.38 -35.05
CA LYS A 478 4.91 2.21 -35.06
C LYS A 478 4.86 1.49 -33.70
N SER A 479 5.93 1.53 -32.91
CA SER A 479 6.01 0.91 -31.58
C SER A 479 5.00 1.49 -30.58
N VAL A 480 4.58 2.74 -30.75
CA VAL A 480 3.60 3.42 -29.88
C VAL A 480 2.16 3.16 -30.32
N ARG A 481 1.94 2.57 -31.50
CA ARG A 481 0.59 2.27 -32.03
C ARG A 481 0.06 0.96 -31.46
N THR A 482 -0.16 0.95 -30.15
CA THR A 482 -0.74 -0.19 -29.43
C THR A 482 -2.25 -0.05 -29.32
N GLU A 483 -2.93 -1.14 -29.00
CA GLU A 483 -4.37 -1.14 -28.73
C GLU A 483 -4.72 -0.18 -27.59
N GLN A 484 -3.95 -0.21 -26.51
CA GLN A 484 -4.12 0.67 -25.35
C GLN A 484 -3.96 2.15 -25.72
N MET A 485 -2.94 2.51 -26.51
CA MET A 485 -2.78 3.90 -26.98
C MET A 485 -3.92 4.32 -27.92
N SER A 486 -4.43 3.40 -28.73
CA SER A 486 -5.53 3.67 -29.65
C SER A 486 -6.80 4.03 -28.91
N GLU A 487 -7.16 3.23 -27.89
CA GLU A 487 -8.27 3.51 -26.99
C GLU A 487 -8.13 4.90 -26.35
N ARG A 488 -6.97 5.20 -25.75
CA ARG A 488 -6.74 6.46 -25.03
C ARG A 488 -6.74 7.68 -25.95
N LEU A 489 -6.24 7.56 -27.19
CA LEU A 489 -6.32 8.62 -28.19
C LEU A 489 -7.75 8.89 -28.64
N VAL A 490 -8.55 7.84 -28.84
CA VAL A 490 -9.98 8.00 -29.16
C VAL A 490 -10.73 8.64 -28.00
N GLU A 491 -10.51 8.19 -26.76
CA GLU A 491 -11.11 8.83 -25.59
C GLU A 491 -10.75 10.33 -25.50
N LEU A 492 -9.51 10.72 -25.81
CA LEU A 492 -9.09 12.12 -25.82
C LEU A 492 -9.83 12.93 -26.90
N CYS A 493 -10.00 12.38 -28.10
CA CYS A 493 -10.78 13.02 -29.16
C CYS A 493 -12.25 13.20 -28.76
N LEU A 494 -12.86 12.15 -28.23
CA LEU A 494 -14.27 12.16 -27.84
C LEU A 494 -14.54 13.10 -26.68
N ALA A 495 -13.57 13.35 -25.81
CA ALA A 495 -13.68 14.34 -24.73
C ALA A 495 -13.79 15.79 -25.22
N LEU A 496 -13.47 16.06 -26.50
CA LEU A 496 -13.53 17.39 -27.11
C LEU A 496 -14.39 17.36 -28.39
N PRO A 497 -15.69 17.03 -28.27
CA PRO A 497 -16.55 16.73 -29.42
C PRO A 497 -16.61 17.89 -30.41
N LYS A 498 -16.62 19.15 -29.94
CA LYS A 498 -16.66 20.34 -30.80
C LYS A 498 -15.46 20.48 -31.73
N ARG A 499 -14.32 19.89 -31.37
CA ARG A 499 -13.05 19.95 -32.13
C ARG A 499 -12.78 18.66 -32.92
N LEU A 500 -13.74 17.73 -32.99
CA LEU A 500 -13.52 16.41 -33.58
C LEU A 500 -13.04 16.48 -35.02
N ALA A 501 -13.55 17.43 -35.82
CA ALA A 501 -13.09 17.69 -37.19
C ALA A 501 -11.59 18.01 -37.32
N GLU A 502 -11.01 18.71 -36.34
CA GLU A 502 -9.59 19.02 -36.33
C GLU A 502 -8.75 17.85 -35.79
N LEU A 503 -9.29 17.09 -34.83
CA LEU A 503 -8.57 16.04 -34.11
C LEU A 503 -8.56 14.70 -34.84
N ALA A 504 -9.66 14.33 -35.50
CA ALA A 504 -9.81 13.03 -36.18
C ALA A 504 -8.71 12.78 -37.23
N PRO A 505 -8.35 13.73 -38.11
CA PRO A 505 -7.28 13.53 -39.10
C PRO A 505 -5.90 13.27 -38.47
N LEU A 506 -5.66 13.76 -37.25
CA LEU A 506 -4.40 13.54 -36.53
C LEU A 506 -4.36 12.18 -35.81
N VAL A 507 -5.51 11.68 -35.37
CA VAL A 507 -5.61 10.43 -34.60
C VAL A 507 -5.79 9.20 -35.48
N ILE A 508 -6.64 9.25 -36.51
CA ILE A 508 -6.92 8.10 -37.40
C ILE A 508 -5.64 7.43 -37.93
N PRO A 509 -4.60 8.15 -38.40
CA PRO A 509 -3.38 7.51 -38.90
C PRO A 509 -2.53 6.81 -37.83
N ARG A 510 -2.88 6.94 -36.55
CA ARG A 510 -2.07 6.53 -35.39
C ARG A 510 -2.72 5.45 -34.53
N VAL A 511 -3.98 5.13 -34.79
CA VAL A 511 -4.70 4.09 -34.08
C VAL A 511 -4.61 2.73 -34.79
N VAL A 512 -4.88 1.68 -34.05
CA VAL A 512 -5.06 0.31 -34.53
C VAL A 512 -6.43 -0.22 -34.10
N ARG A 513 -6.87 -1.29 -34.75
CA ARG A 513 -8.14 -1.95 -34.39
C ARG A 513 -8.05 -2.60 -33.01
N LEU A 514 -9.05 -2.32 -32.18
CA LEU A 514 -9.22 -2.91 -30.87
C LEU A 514 -9.61 -4.39 -31.00
N ARG A 515 -9.07 -5.21 -30.10
CA ARG A 515 -9.40 -6.63 -29.95
C ARG A 515 -10.22 -6.88 -28.69
N THR A 516 -10.25 -5.91 -27.78
CA THR A 516 -10.94 -5.92 -26.49
C THR A 516 -12.06 -4.89 -26.45
N GLN A 517 -12.98 -5.06 -25.51
CA GLN A 517 -14.18 -4.21 -25.34
C GLN A 517 -13.94 -3.01 -24.40
N SER A 518 -12.71 -2.50 -24.31
CA SER A 518 -12.28 -1.60 -23.22
C SER A 518 -12.76 -0.15 -23.33
N MET A 519 -13.24 0.30 -24.50
CA MET A 519 -13.65 1.69 -24.74
C MET A 519 -15.07 2.01 -24.22
N ALA A 520 -15.24 3.13 -23.53
CA ALA A 520 -16.55 3.56 -23.02
C ALA A 520 -17.31 4.42 -24.05
N LEU A 521 -18.23 3.81 -24.81
CA LEU A 521 -19.11 4.52 -25.77
C LEU A 521 -20.54 4.76 -25.25
N TYR A 522 -20.99 3.99 -24.26
CA TYR A 522 -22.35 4.03 -23.75
C TYR A 522 -22.56 5.11 -22.69
N HIS A 523 -23.75 5.76 -22.68
CA HIS A 523 -24.11 6.85 -21.74
C HIS A 523 -23.08 7.97 -21.63
N ASN A 524 -22.48 8.33 -22.76
CA ASN A 524 -21.45 9.35 -22.83
C ASN A 524 -22.03 10.60 -23.53
N ALA A 525 -22.17 11.68 -22.78
CA ALA A 525 -22.78 12.92 -23.28
C ALA A 525 -21.93 13.55 -24.40
N GLU A 526 -20.61 13.41 -24.33
CA GLU A 526 -19.68 13.88 -25.34
C GLU A 526 -19.80 13.07 -26.64
N VAL A 527 -20.05 11.76 -26.56
CA VAL A 527 -20.35 10.93 -27.74
C VAL A 527 -21.68 11.35 -28.38
N ASP A 528 -22.72 11.59 -27.57
CA ASP A 528 -23.99 12.09 -28.09
C ASP A 528 -23.80 13.46 -28.78
N GLU A 529 -23.04 14.38 -28.19
CA GLU A 529 -22.68 15.66 -28.83
C GLU A 529 -21.91 15.47 -30.15
N ALA A 530 -20.96 14.52 -30.19
CA ALA A 530 -20.19 14.20 -31.40
C ALA A 530 -21.09 13.66 -32.53
N ILE A 531 -22.09 12.83 -32.22
CA ILE A 531 -23.08 12.33 -33.20
C ILE A 531 -23.81 13.50 -33.87
N PHE A 532 -24.20 14.54 -33.12
CA PHE A 532 -24.92 15.67 -33.69
C PHE A 532 -24.01 16.66 -34.42
N THR A 533 -22.80 16.90 -33.90
CA THR A 533 -21.92 17.97 -34.39
C THR A 533 -21.03 17.52 -35.54
N HIS A 534 -20.42 16.33 -35.42
CA HIS A 534 -19.39 15.79 -36.33
C HIS A 534 -19.60 14.27 -36.57
N PRO A 535 -20.77 13.86 -37.11
CA PRO A 535 -21.13 12.44 -37.24
C PRO A 535 -20.19 11.66 -38.17
N LYS A 536 -19.68 12.31 -39.22
CA LYS A 536 -18.79 11.68 -40.19
C LYS A 536 -17.45 11.33 -39.55
N GLU A 537 -16.86 12.28 -38.85
CA GLU A 537 -15.56 12.11 -38.19
C GLU A 537 -15.64 11.08 -37.06
N LEU A 538 -16.77 11.03 -36.34
CA LEU A 538 -17.03 9.96 -35.38
C LEU A 538 -17.08 8.59 -36.08
N CYS A 539 -17.78 8.48 -37.21
CA CYS A 539 -17.86 7.24 -37.98
C CYS A 539 -16.47 6.81 -38.51
N ASP A 540 -15.68 7.74 -39.03
CA ASP A 540 -14.32 7.48 -39.52
C ASP A 540 -13.41 6.95 -38.40
N ILE A 541 -13.49 7.54 -37.20
CA ILE A 541 -12.78 7.06 -36.01
C ILE A 541 -13.23 5.62 -35.66
N LEU A 542 -14.53 5.37 -35.61
CA LEU A 542 -15.08 4.04 -35.30
C LEU A 542 -14.64 3.00 -36.35
N SER A 543 -14.66 3.34 -37.64
CA SER A 543 -14.20 2.47 -38.74
C SER A 543 -12.71 2.12 -38.59
N ALA A 544 -11.90 3.08 -38.11
CA ALA A 544 -10.48 2.88 -37.87
C ALA A 544 -10.19 1.94 -36.69
N VAL A 545 -10.96 2.02 -35.60
CA VAL A 545 -10.67 1.30 -34.34
C VAL A 545 -11.50 0.05 -34.09
N LEU A 546 -12.70 -0.08 -34.67
CA LEU A 546 -13.54 -1.25 -34.42
C LEU A 546 -12.98 -2.51 -35.08
N SER A 547 -13.08 -3.63 -34.34
CA SER A 547 -12.67 -4.93 -34.83
C SER A 547 -13.51 -5.37 -36.04
N LYS A 548 -12.99 -6.29 -36.87
CA LYS A 548 -13.84 -6.98 -37.85
C LYS A 548 -14.84 -7.93 -37.20
N ASN A 549 -14.55 -8.37 -35.97
CA ASN A 549 -15.45 -9.22 -35.20
C ASN A 549 -16.29 -8.35 -34.25
N ALA A 550 -17.58 -8.22 -34.53
CA ALA A 550 -18.48 -7.38 -33.74
C ALA A 550 -18.66 -7.85 -32.28
N ASN A 551 -18.33 -9.11 -31.96
CA ASN A 551 -18.34 -9.60 -30.58
C ASN A 551 -17.26 -8.94 -29.71
N ASN A 552 -16.23 -8.36 -30.31
CA ASN A 552 -15.18 -7.65 -29.61
C ASN A 552 -15.45 -6.14 -29.52
N TRP A 553 -16.60 -5.67 -29.99
CA TRP A 553 -16.91 -4.25 -29.97
C TRP A 553 -17.21 -3.76 -28.56
N PRO A 554 -16.81 -2.53 -28.23
CA PRO A 554 -17.13 -1.94 -26.94
C PRO A 554 -18.63 -1.82 -26.72
N TYR A 555 -19.04 -1.88 -25.45
CA TYR A 555 -20.44 -1.78 -25.08
C TYR A 555 -21.04 -0.43 -25.52
N GLY A 556 -22.27 -0.45 -26.04
CA GLY A 556 -22.97 0.72 -26.58
C GLY A 556 -22.67 1.08 -28.03
N THR A 557 -21.72 0.39 -28.69
CA THR A 557 -21.37 0.68 -30.11
C THR A 557 -22.60 0.63 -31.03
N ARG A 558 -23.50 -0.34 -30.83
CA ARG A 558 -24.70 -0.49 -31.68
C ARG A 558 -25.63 0.71 -31.59
N ASP A 559 -25.86 1.21 -30.38
CA ASP A 559 -26.74 2.37 -30.16
C ASP A 559 -26.15 3.62 -30.82
N VAL A 560 -24.82 3.78 -30.75
CA VAL A 560 -24.11 4.84 -31.46
C VAL A 560 -24.27 4.73 -32.97
N LEU A 561 -24.13 3.53 -33.56
CA LEU A 561 -24.32 3.32 -35.01
C LEU A 561 -25.77 3.60 -35.45
N THR A 562 -26.76 3.20 -34.63
CA THR A 562 -28.17 3.52 -34.89
C THR A 562 -28.39 5.04 -34.91
N LYS A 563 -27.93 5.74 -33.87
CA LYS A 563 -28.04 7.21 -33.78
C LYS A 563 -27.29 7.92 -34.91
N LEU A 564 -26.15 7.39 -35.36
CA LEU A 564 -25.42 7.91 -36.53
C LEU A 564 -26.23 7.74 -37.82
N SER A 565 -26.92 6.61 -37.99
CA SER A 565 -27.76 6.35 -39.18
C SER A 565 -28.98 7.27 -39.28
N GLU A 566 -29.42 7.81 -38.15
CA GLU A 566 -30.51 8.81 -38.10
C GLU A 566 -30.05 10.21 -38.52
N GLN A 567 -28.73 10.47 -38.60
CA GLN A 567 -28.22 11.78 -38.97
C GLN A 567 -28.32 12.00 -40.49
N PRO A 568 -28.96 13.10 -40.96
CA PRO A 568 -29.10 13.37 -42.40
C PRO A 568 -27.76 13.43 -43.15
N ARG A 569 -26.70 13.86 -42.47
CA ARG A 569 -25.33 13.97 -43.02
C ARG A 569 -24.66 12.62 -43.28
N MET A 570 -25.21 11.53 -42.75
CA MET A 570 -24.68 10.17 -42.89
C MET A 570 -25.41 9.35 -43.97
N SER A 571 -26.38 9.94 -44.67
CA SER A 571 -27.12 9.26 -45.72
C SER A 571 -26.19 8.80 -46.85
N GLY A 572 -26.16 7.48 -47.10
CA GLY A 572 -25.32 6.87 -48.13
C GLY A 572 -23.84 6.71 -47.76
N ASP A 573 -23.47 6.90 -46.49
CA ASP A 573 -22.08 6.70 -46.04
C ASP A 573 -21.70 5.20 -46.07
N MET A 574 -20.62 4.89 -46.79
CA MET A 574 -20.18 3.51 -47.02
C MET A 574 -19.55 2.88 -45.77
N ASP A 575 -18.81 3.66 -44.98
CA ASP A 575 -18.15 3.18 -43.76
C ASP A 575 -19.20 2.85 -42.70
N LEU A 576 -20.20 3.72 -42.53
CA LEU A 576 -21.32 3.45 -41.64
C LEU A 576 -22.11 2.19 -42.05
N SER A 577 -22.38 2.04 -43.35
CA SER A 577 -23.08 0.87 -43.89
C SER A 577 -22.30 -0.43 -43.62
N MET A 578 -20.98 -0.42 -43.82
CA MET A 578 -20.10 -1.54 -43.53
C MET A 578 -20.12 -1.90 -42.03
N LEU A 579 -20.07 -0.92 -41.14
CA LEU A 579 -20.14 -1.15 -39.71
C LEU A 579 -21.50 -1.74 -39.29
N ILE A 580 -22.61 -1.21 -39.80
CA ILE A 580 -23.95 -1.77 -39.53
C ILE A 580 -24.05 -3.22 -40.02
N GLU A 581 -23.52 -3.51 -41.21
CA GLU A 581 -23.50 -4.88 -41.74
C GLU A 581 -22.70 -5.83 -40.84
N LEU A 582 -21.50 -5.41 -40.41
CA LEU A 582 -20.68 -6.19 -39.47
C LEU A 582 -21.41 -6.42 -38.15
N SER A 583 -22.11 -5.42 -37.61
CA SER A 583 -22.91 -5.57 -36.39
C SER A 583 -24.00 -6.64 -36.53
N ASN A 584 -24.69 -6.66 -37.67
CA ASN A 584 -25.84 -7.54 -37.92
C ASN A 584 -25.40 -8.99 -38.20
N ARG A 585 -24.25 -9.21 -38.86
CA ARG A 585 -23.72 -10.55 -39.16
C ARG A 585 -23.47 -11.40 -37.91
N PHE A 586 -23.07 -10.78 -36.80
CA PHE A 586 -22.81 -11.47 -35.53
C PHE A 586 -24.04 -11.50 -34.59
N GLN A 587 -25.20 -11.07 -35.07
CA GLN A 587 -26.46 -11.13 -34.32
C GLN A 587 -27.23 -12.45 -34.56
N MET A 588 -26.86 -13.21 -35.60
CA MET A 588 -27.51 -14.47 -35.99
C MET A 588 -26.71 -15.74 -35.60
N GLN A 589 -25.65 -15.59 -34.81
CA GLN A 589 -24.89 -16.69 -34.18
C GLN A 589 -25.04 -16.58 -32.67
#